data_AF-A0A534GLJ1-F1
#
_entry.id   AF-A0A534GLJ1-F1
#
_cell.length_a   1.000
_cell.length_b   1.000
_cell.length_c   1.000
_cell.angle_alpha   90.00
_cell.angle_beta   90.00
_cell.angle_gamma   90.00
#
_symmetry.space_group_name_H-M   'P 1'
#
loop_
_entity.id
_entity.type
_entity.pdbx_description
1 polymer ?
#
loop_
_entity_poly.entity_id
_entity_poly.type
_entity_poly.pdbx_seq_one_letter_code
_entity_poly.pdbx_strand_id
1 'polypeptide(L)'
;MRLTSWWPVRWGMALWIALLAIDALFYAGITLTYKLGLFTEPYPYPQNVRLLEVTPLWEPLLTLVAGVVLLLAIVLILRRSRVAFGAVVAPFAIMLLQFAVRFSRPESGYLQSLSIAYQKSPFAMIWPIAGLAITILICLALWHDRRTPAPLYE
;
A
#
# COMPACT_ATOMS: atom_id res chain seq x y z
N MET A 1 22.66 3.61 -28.54
CA MET A 1 22.57 4.06 -27.13
C MET A 1 21.20 3.68 -26.55
N ARG A 2 21.10 2.60 -25.76
CA ARG A 2 19.87 2.19 -25.04
C ARG A 2 20.13 2.31 -23.53
N LEU A 3 20.20 3.53 -23.01
CA LEU A 3 20.62 3.76 -21.62
C LEU A 3 19.68 4.62 -20.76
N THR A 4 18.51 5.05 -21.26
CA THR A 4 17.71 6.06 -20.52
C THR A 4 16.19 5.90 -20.51
N SER A 5 15.57 5.04 -21.33
CA SER A 5 14.09 5.04 -21.44
C SER A 5 13.35 4.46 -20.21
N TRP A 6 14.01 3.64 -19.40
CA TRP A 6 13.39 3.00 -18.23
C TRP A 6 13.55 3.78 -16.93
N TRP A 7 14.40 4.82 -16.91
CA TRP A 7 14.64 5.60 -15.70
C TRP A 7 13.39 6.32 -15.19
N PRO A 8 12.63 7.07 -16.04
CA PRO A 8 11.41 7.75 -15.58
C PRO A 8 10.35 6.78 -15.10
N VAL A 9 10.23 5.62 -15.76
CA VAL A 9 9.29 4.56 -15.38
C VAL A 9 9.63 4.05 -13.97
N ARG A 10 10.90 3.76 -13.68
CA ARG A 10 11.33 3.26 -12.35
C ARG A 10 11.10 4.27 -11.24
N TRP A 11 11.36 5.55 -11.49
CA TRP A 11 11.00 6.61 -10.55
C TRP A 11 9.49 6.73 -10.34
N GLY A 12 8.70 6.58 -11.40
CA GLY A 12 7.23 6.51 -11.31
C GLY A 12 6.76 5.33 -10.47
N MET A 13 7.32 4.14 -10.67
CA MET A 13 7.03 2.96 -9.85
C MET A 13 7.41 3.20 -8.39
N ALA A 14 8.61 3.71 -8.13
CA ALA A 14 9.09 4.02 -6.78
C ALA A 14 8.20 5.06 -6.08
N LEU A 15 7.79 6.11 -6.79
CA LEU A 15 6.88 7.14 -6.27
C LEU A 15 5.52 6.54 -5.90
N TRP A 16 4.96 5.71 -6.77
CA TRP A 16 3.69 5.02 -6.49
C TRP A 16 3.78 4.11 -5.26
N ILE A 17 4.85 3.31 -5.15
CA ILE A 17 5.09 2.46 -3.98
C ILE A 17 5.29 3.31 -2.71
N ALA A 18 5.93 4.47 -2.81
CA ALA A 18 6.07 5.39 -1.69
C ALA A 18 4.71 5.92 -1.20
N LEU A 19 3.80 6.26 -2.12
CA LEU A 19 2.44 6.68 -1.77
C LEU A 19 1.68 5.56 -1.05
N LEU A 20 1.79 4.32 -1.53
CA LEU A 20 1.18 3.15 -0.86
C LEU A 20 1.78 2.91 0.53
N ALA A 21 3.09 3.06 0.68
CA ALA A 21 3.77 2.91 1.97
C ALA A 21 3.29 3.96 2.97
N ILE A 22 3.18 5.23 2.54
CA ILE A 22 2.67 6.32 3.39
C ILE A 22 1.24 6.04 3.84
N ASP A 23 0.35 5.64 2.93
CA ASP A 23 -1.04 5.35 3.28
C ASP A 23 -1.14 4.15 4.26
N ALA A 24 -0.37 3.09 4.03
CA ALA A 24 -0.31 1.93 4.91
C ALA A 24 0.22 2.28 6.32
N LEU A 25 1.32 3.04 6.41
CA LEU A 25 1.91 3.45 7.67
C LEU A 25 1.02 4.44 8.42
N PHE A 26 0.36 5.35 7.71
CA PHE A 26 -0.58 6.30 8.28
C PHE A 26 -1.82 5.59 8.84
N TYR A 27 -2.40 4.67 8.06
CA TYR A 27 -3.49 3.80 8.52
C TYR A 27 -3.10 3.03 9.79
N ALA A 28 -1.94 2.35 9.76
CA ALA A 28 -1.47 1.53 10.87
C ALA A 28 -1.20 2.38 12.12
N GLY A 29 -0.53 3.52 11.95
CA GLY A 29 -0.21 4.46 13.02
C GLY A 29 -1.46 5.00 13.70
N ILE A 30 -2.44 5.49 12.93
CA ILE A 30 -3.72 5.97 13.47
C ILE A 30 -4.46 4.86 14.22
N THR A 31 -4.59 3.68 13.60
CA THR A 31 -5.36 2.57 14.18
C THR A 31 -4.72 2.06 15.46
N LEU A 32 -3.39 1.91 15.49
CA LEU A 32 -2.66 1.50 16.69
C LEU A 32 -2.75 2.56 17.78
N THR A 33 -2.60 3.84 17.45
CA THR A 33 -2.72 4.94 18.43
C THR A 33 -4.11 4.93 19.07
N TYR A 34 -5.16 4.68 18.28
CA TYR A 34 -6.53 4.54 18.78
C TYR A 34 -6.68 3.31 19.68
N LYS A 35 -6.26 2.13 19.20
CA LYS A 35 -6.39 0.87 19.95
C LYS A 35 -5.59 0.82 21.24
N LEU A 36 -4.45 1.51 21.28
CA LEU A 36 -3.58 1.59 22.46
C LEU A 36 -3.99 2.71 23.42
N GLY A 37 -5.03 3.49 23.10
CA GLY A 37 -5.50 4.60 23.94
C GLY A 37 -4.49 5.75 24.03
N LEU A 38 -3.66 5.94 23.01
CA LEU A 38 -2.59 6.94 22.98
C LEU A 38 -3.04 8.32 22.48
N PHE A 39 -4.32 8.47 22.11
CA PHE A 39 -4.89 9.78 21.81
C PHE A 39 -5.18 10.54 23.11
N THR A 40 -4.50 11.68 23.29
CA THR A 40 -4.72 12.59 24.42
C THR A 40 -5.90 13.54 24.21
N GLU A 41 -6.43 13.60 22.98
CA GLU A 41 -7.52 14.48 22.54
C GLU A 41 -8.66 13.68 21.86
N PRO A 42 -9.85 14.27 21.66
CA PRO A 42 -10.94 13.62 20.92
C PRO A 42 -10.47 13.14 19.55
N TYR A 43 -10.77 11.89 19.22
CA TYR A 43 -10.28 11.28 17.99
C TYR A 43 -10.69 12.11 16.74
N PRO A 44 -9.73 12.53 15.89
CA PRO A 44 -9.97 13.53 14.85
C PRO A 44 -10.93 13.06 13.73
N TYR A 45 -11.23 11.77 13.67
CA TYR A 45 -12.13 11.19 12.67
C TYR A 45 -13.26 10.38 13.34
N PRO A 46 -14.24 11.04 13.99
CA PRO A 46 -15.26 10.36 14.79
C PRO A 46 -16.10 9.34 14.00
N GLN A 47 -16.19 9.52 12.69
CA GLN A 47 -16.90 8.60 11.78
C GLN A 47 -16.20 7.24 11.66
N ASN A 48 -14.88 7.19 11.87
CA ASN A 48 -14.07 5.98 11.75
C ASN A 48 -14.03 5.18 13.06
N VAL A 49 -14.58 5.70 14.15
CA VAL A 49 -14.51 5.09 15.50
C VAL A 49 -15.12 3.69 15.50
N ARG A 50 -16.34 3.51 14.96
CA ARG A 50 -16.97 2.18 14.87
C ARG A 50 -16.12 1.17 14.10
N LEU A 51 -15.48 1.61 13.02
CA LEU A 51 -14.57 0.77 12.26
C LEU A 51 -13.36 0.38 13.11
N LEU A 52 -12.74 1.33 13.78
CA LEU A 52 -11.58 1.07 14.63
C LEU A 52 -11.93 0.15 15.79
N GLU A 53 -13.13 0.22 16.35
CA GLU A 53 -13.62 -0.68 17.40
C GLU A 53 -13.67 -2.13 16.91
N VAL A 54 -14.25 -2.39 15.73
CA VAL A 54 -14.38 -3.75 15.16
C VAL A 54 -13.12 -4.26 14.45
N THR A 55 -12.17 -3.37 14.16
CA THR A 55 -10.88 -3.74 13.54
C THR A 55 -10.04 -4.54 14.56
N PRO A 56 -9.61 -5.77 14.23
CA PRO A 56 -8.79 -6.56 15.14
C PRO A 56 -7.34 -6.03 15.16
N LEU A 57 -6.65 -6.19 16.30
CA LEU A 57 -5.28 -5.68 16.50
C LEU A 57 -4.24 -6.23 15.51
N TRP A 58 -4.43 -7.46 15.01
CA TRP A 58 -3.52 -8.05 14.03
C TRP A 58 -3.50 -7.29 12.70
N GLU A 59 -4.59 -6.61 12.37
CA GLU A 59 -4.76 -5.96 11.09
C GLU A 59 -3.80 -4.76 10.90
N PRO A 60 -3.79 -3.74 11.77
CA PRO A 60 -2.83 -2.65 11.65
C PRO A 60 -1.38 -3.10 11.88
N LEU A 61 -1.12 -4.18 12.63
CA LEU A 61 0.22 -4.76 12.74
C LEU A 61 0.70 -5.32 11.40
N LEU A 62 -0.15 -6.07 10.69
CA LEU A 62 0.18 -6.56 9.34
C LEU A 62 0.33 -5.40 8.35
N THR A 63 -0.51 -4.36 8.44
CA THR A 63 -0.40 -3.18 7.58
C THR A 63 0.89 -2.40 7.85
N LEU A 64 1.32 -2.32 9.11
CA LEU A 64 2.61 -1.71 9.49
C LEU A 64 3.78 -2.47 8.85
N VAL A 65 3.81 -3.80 9.00
CA VAL A 65 4.83 -4.66 8.39
C VAL A 65 4.82 -4.50 6.87
N ALA A 66 3.64 -4.50 6.24
CA ALA A 66 3.51 -4.29 4.80
C ALA A 66 4.06 -2.92 4.37
N GLY A 67 3.77 -1.85 5.12
CA GLY A 67 4.29 -0.51 4.87
C GLY A 67 5.82 -0.45 4.92
N VAL A 68 6.44 -1.08 5.91
CA VAL A 68 7.91 -1.18 6.01
C VAL A 68 8.50 -1.95 4.84
N VAL A 69 7.87 -3.05 4.42
CA VAL A 69 8.31 -3.83 3.25
C VAL A 69 8.18 -3.02 1.95
N LEU A 70 7.14 -2.20 1.81
CA LEU A 70 6.99 -1.29 0.66
C LEU A 70 8.10 -0.23 0.64
N LEU A 71 8.50 0.33 1.79
CA LEU A 71 9.66 1.23 1.86
C LEU A 71 10.95 0.54 1.41
N LEU A 72 11.17 -0.71 1.81
CA LEU A 72 12.29 -1.51 1.32
C LEU A 72 12.19 -1.73 -0.20
N ALA A 73 10.99 -1.97 -0.72
CA ALA A 73 10.73 -2.20 -2.13
C ALA A 73 11.14 -0.99 -2.99
N ILE A 74 11.01 0.25 -2.50
CA ILE A 74 11.50 1.46 -3.20
C ILE A 74 12.99 1.33 -3.53
N VAL A 75 13.80 0.99 -2.52
CA VAL A 75 15.25 0.83 -2.69
C VAL A 75 15.55 -0.31 -3.66
N LEU A 76 14.83 -1.43 -3.56
CA LEU A 76 15.00 -2.58 -4.45
C LEU A 76 14.64 -2.26 -5.91
N ILE A 77 13.57 -1.50 -6.14
CA ILE A 77 13.15 -1.02 -7.47
C ILE A 77 14.23 -0.10 -8.05
N LEU A 78 14.77 0.84 -7.26
CA LEU A 78 15.83 1.76 -7.69
C LEU A 78 17.18 1.07 -7.90
N ARG A 79 17.44 -0.06 -7.20
CA ARG A 79 18.63 -0.91 -7.41
C ARG A 79 18.47 -1.99 -8.47
N ARG A 80 17.30 -2.12 -9.09
CA ARG A 80 17.00 -3.16 -10.10
C ARG A 80 17.18 -4.57 -9.56
N SER A 81 16.86 -4.76 -8.27
CA SER A 81 16.97 -6.06 -7.64
C SER A 81 15.87 -6.99 -8.13
N ARG A 82 16.21 -8.25 -8.42
CA ARG A 82 15.24 -9.30 -8.77
C ARG A 82 14.22 -9.56 -7.66
N VAL A 83 14.56 -9.21 -6.41
CA VAL A 83 13.70 -9.38 -5.24
C VAL A 83 12.65 -8.26 -5.13
N ALA A 84 12.79 -7.17 -5.90
CA ALA A 84 11.83 -6.05 -5.90
C ALA A 84 10.40 -6.51 -6.21
N PHE A 85 10.23 -7.49 -7.10
CA PHE A 85 8.92 -8.07 -7.41
C PHE A 85 8.25 -8.66 -6.15
N GLY A 86 8.97 -9.52 -5.40
CA GLY A 86 8.43 -10.13 -4.20
C GLY A 86 8.12 -9.11 -3.11
N ALA A 87 9.00 -8.11 -2.96
CA ALA A 87 8.84 -7.02 -2.00
C ALA A 87 7.67 -6.07 -2.33
N VAL A 88 7.16 -6.05 -3.56
CA VAL A 88 5.94 -5.31 -3.92
C VAL A 88 4.70 -6.20 -3.83
N VAL A 89 4.77 -7.43 -4.38
CA VAL A 89 3.61 -8.32 -4.49
C VAL A 89 3.11 -8.80 -3.14
N ALA A 90 4.01 -9.19 -2.23
CA ALA A 90 3.62 -9.70 -0.92
C ALA A 90 2.83 -8.68 -0.10
N PRO A 91 3.32 -7.45 0.16
CA PRO A 91 2.54 -6.45 0.89
C PRO A 91 1.28 -6.03 0.14
N PHE A 92 1.32 -5.97 -1.20
CA PHE A 92 0.13 -5.65 -1.98
C PHE A 92 -0.98 -6.70 -1.84
N ALA A 93 -0.65 -7.99 -1.87
CA ALA A 93 -1.60 -9.07 -1.65
C ALA A 93 -2.19 -9.03 -0.23
N ILE A 94 -1.38 -8.71 0.78
CA ILE A 94 -1.84 -8.52 2.16
C ILE A 94 -2.85 -7.36 2.23
N MET A 95 -2.53 -6.21 1.62
CA MET A 95 -3.44 -5.06 1.60
C MET A 95 -4.76 -5.37 0.88
N LEU A 96 -4.72 -6.11 -0.24
CA LEU A 96 -5.92 -6.57 -0.94
C LEU A 96 -6.77 -7.52 -0.09
N LEU A 97 -6.12 -8.45 0.63
CA LEU A 97 -6.82 -9.35 1.53
C LEU A 97 -7.49 -8.59 2.68
N GLN A 98 -6.79 -7.64 3.29
CA GLN A 98 -7.35 -6.76 4.34
C GLN A 98 -8.55 -5.97 3.81
N PHE A 99 -8.43 -5.40 2.60
CA PHE A 99 -9.53 -4.71 1.94
C PHE A 99 -10.75 -5.63 1.72
N ALA A 100 -10.54 -6.85 1.22
CA ALA A 100 -11.61 -7.83 1.03
C ALA A 100 -12.29 -8.23 2.35
N VAL A 101 -11.50 -8.44 3.41
CA VAL A 101 -12.02 -8.74 4.75
C VAL A 101 -12.87 -7.58 5.28
N ARG A 102 -12.43 -6.33 5.14
CA ARG A 102 -13.22 -5.14 5.53
C ARG A 102 -14.51 -5.02 4.74
N PHE A 103 -14.46 -5.24 3.43
CA PHE A 103 -15.62 -5.20 2.55
C PHE A 103 -16.68 -6.22 2.96
N SER A 104 -16.27 -7.39 3.48
CA SER A 104 -17.19 -8.45 3.93
C SER A 104 -17.87 -8.17 5.28
N ARG A 105 -17.54 -7.07 5.99
CA ARG A 105 -18.08 -6.76 7.33
C ARG A 105 -19.18 -5.70 7.28
N PRO A 106 -20.47 -6.09 7.35
CA PRO A 106 -21.61 -5.17 7.23
C PRO A 106 -21.73 -4.20 8.42
N GLU A 107 -21.20 -4.57 9.60
CA GLU A 107 -21.29 -3.76 10.84
C GLU A 107 -20.50 -2.43 10.78
N SER A 108 -19.69 -2.25 9.75
CA SER A 108 -18.89 -1.04 9.56
C SER A 108 -19.61 0.14 8.90
N GLY A 109 -20.86 -0.04 8.47
CA GLY A 109 -21.78 1.03 8.06
C GLY A 109 -21.51 1.69 6.71
N TYR A 110 -20.30 1.64 6.13
CA TYR A 110 -19.98 2.22 4.82
C TYR A 110 -18.90 1.43 4.05
N LEU A 111 -18.93 1.53 2.71
CA LEU A 111 -17.88 1.04 1.81
C LEU A 111 -16.54 1.71 2.17
N GLN A 112 -15.62 0.93 2.71
CA GLN A 112 -14.37 1.46 3.22
C GLN A 112 -13.35 1.62 2.11
N SER A 113 -12.84 2.83 1.96
CA SER A 113 -11.63 3.09 1.19
C SER A 113 -10.43 2.46 1.92
N LEU A 114 -9.36 2.15 1.17
CA LEU A 114 -8.06 1.73 1.74
C LEU A 114 -7.52 2.77 2.75
N SER A 115 -7.89 4.03 2.59
CA SER A 115 -7.50 5.15 3.43
C SER A 115 -8.61 5.55 4.40
N ILE A 116 -8.26 5.64 5.69
CA ILE A 116 -9.12 6.18 6.76
C ILE A 116 -9.42 7.68 6.54
N ALA A 117 -8.59 8.40 5.78
CA ALA A 117 -8.73 9.84 5.58
C ALA A 117 -9.82 10.24 4.56
N TYR A 118 -10.19 9.37 3.62
CA TYR A 118 -10.97 9.75 2.42
C TYR A 118 -12.34 9.06 2.31
N GLN A 119 -13.02 8.81 3.43
CA GLN A 119 -14.30 8.08 3.42
C GLN A 119 -15.50 8.84 2.82
N LYS A 120 -15.42 10.16 2.60
CA LYS A 120 -16.57 10.99 2.16
C LYS A 120 -16.68 11.27 0.66
N SER A 121 -15.84 10.66 -0.17
CA SER A 121 -15.74 11.04 -1.59
C SER A 121 -16.12 9.87 -2.51
N PRO A 122 -16.91 10.05 -3.59
CA PRO A 122 -17.09 9.03 -4.63
C PRO A 122 -15.76 8.63 -5.31
N PHE A 123 -14.70 9.44 -5.12
CA PHE A 123 -13.33 9.07 -5.48
C PHE A 123 -12.72 7.95 -4.61
N ALA A 124 -13.37 7.59 -3.48
CA ALA A 124 -12.94 6.54 -2.58
C ALA A 124 -12.96 5.13 -3.20
N MET A 125 -13.72 4.92 -4.29
CA MET A 125 -13.66 3.69 -5.10
C MET A 125 -12.74 3.80 -6.33
N ILE A 126 -12.56 5.00 -6.86
CA ILE A 126 -11.65 5.22 -8.00
C ILE A 126 -10.20 4.94 -7.58
N TRP A 127 -9.84 5.35 -6.36
CA TRP A 127 -8.49 5.15 -5.82
C TRP A 127 -8.08 3.67 -5.67
N PRO A 128 -8.89 2.76 -5.07
CA PRO A 128 -8.57 1.35 -5.03
C PRO A 128 -8.53 0.71 -6.42
N ILE A 129 -9.44 1.05 -7.34
CA ILE A 129 -9.47 0.45 -8.69
C ILE A 129 -8.28 0.93 -9.54
N ALA A 130 -8.08 2.23 -9.64
CA ALA A 130 -6.95 2.81 -10.37
C ALA A 130 -5.62 2.42 -9.73
N GLY A 131 -5.56 2.41 -8.40
CA GLY A 131 -4.37 2.01 -7.67
C GLY A 131 -4.04 0.52 -7.82
N LEU A 132 -5.06 -0.35 -7.87
CA LEU A 132 -4.90 -1.76 -8.17
C LEU A 132 -4.38 -1.96 -9.60
N ALA A 133 -4.94 -1.25 -10.58
CA ALA A 133 -4.47 -1.29 -11.96
C ALA A 133 -2.99 -0.85 -12.08
N ILE A 134 -2.62 0.28 -11.47
CA ILE A 134 -1.23 0.78 -11.47
C ILE A 134 -0.30 -0.23 -10.80
N THR A 135 -0.70 -0.81 -9.67
CA THR A 135 0.15 -1.77 -8.94
C THR A 135 0.31 -3.08 -9.72
N ILE A 136 -0.72 -3.55 -10.42
CA ILE A 136 -0.60 -4.69 -11.35
C ILE A 136 0.39 -4.38 -12.47
N LEU A 137 0.32 -3.19 -13.08
CA LEU A 137 1.26 -2.78 -14.13
C LEU A 137 2.71 -2.74 -13.61
N ILE A 138 2.93 -2.26 -12.37
CA ILE A 138 4.23 -2.29 -11.71
C ILE A 138 4.70 -3.72 -11.50
N CYS A 139 3.84 -4.61 -11.00
CA CYS A 139 4.18 -6.02 -10.80
C CYS A 139 4.57 -6.70 -12.12
N LEU A 140 3.82 -6.44 -13.20
CA LEU A 140 4.13 -6.94 -14.54
C LEU A 140 5.47 -6.40 -15.06
N ALA A 141 5.73 -5.10 -14.86
CA ALA A 141 7.00 -4.49 -15.25
C ALA A 141 8.18 -5.10 -14.48
N LEU A 142 8.07 -5.28 -13.17
CA LEU A 142 9.11 -5.91 -12.34
C LEU A 142 9.29 -7.40 -12.67
N TRP A 143 8.21 -8.11 -13.01
CA TRP A 143 8.27 -9.50 -13.46
C TRP A 143 9.02 -9.64 -14.78
N HIS A 144 8.76 -8.73 -15.73
CA HIS A 144 9.48 -8.69 -17.00
C HIS A 144 10.96 -8.36 -16.77
N ASP A 145 11.27 -7.37 -15.93
CA ASP A 145 12.65 -6.96 -15.64
C ASP A 145 13.45 -8.07 -14.95
N ARG A 146 12.81 -8.89 -14.09
CA ARG A 146 13.39 -10.12 -13.52
C ARG A 146 13.89 -11.09 -14.59
N ARG A 147 13.19 -11.19 -15.73
CA ARG A 147 13.46 -12.18 -16.79
C ARG A 147 14.51 -11.69 -17.78
N THR A 148 14.73 -10.39 -17.88
CA THR A 148 15.79 -9.81 -18.70
C THR A 148 17.12 -9.77 -17.94
N PRO A 149 18.19 -10.44 -18.41
CA PRO A 149 19.51 -10.26 -17.82
C PRO A 149 19.92 -8.78 -17.92
N ALA A 150 20.58 -8.28 -16.87
CA ALA A 150 21.21 -6.97 -16.93
C ALA A 150 22.21 -6.98 -18.12
N PRO A 151 22.30 -5.90 -18.91
CA PRO A 151 23.36 -5.82 -19.90
C PRO A 151 24.69 -5.98 -19.15
N LEU A 152 25.45 -7.03 -19.52
CA LEU A 152 26.85 -7.13 -19.19
C LEU A 152 27.49 -5.88 -19.79
N TYR A 153 27.95 -4.98 -18.92
CA TYR A 153 28.87 -3.93 -19.33
C TYR A 153 30.18 -4.65 -19.68
N GLU A 154 30.41 -4.87 -20.97
CA GLU A 154 31.75 -4.93 -21.55
C GLU A 154 32.13 -3.51 -22.00
#